data_AF-A0A2N3LWS8-F1
#
_entry.id   AF-A0A2N3LWS8-F1
#
_cell.length_a   1.000
_cell.length_b   1.000
_cell.length_c   1.000
_cell.angle_alpha   90.00
_cell.angle_beta   90.00
_cell.angle_gamma   90.00
#
_symmetry.space_group_name_H-M   'P 1'
#
loop_
_entity.id
_entity.type
_entity.pdbx_description
1 polymer ?
#
loop_
_entity_poly.entity_id
_entity_poly.type
_entity_poly.pdbx_seq_one_letter_code
_entity_poly.pdbx_strand_id
1 'polypeptide(L)'
;MRITIKLKLALSFALVVAMLISLAVLSTFSLSNLNDTLFSLVNGPVVRLQHALEAKGALAETVRQQKNALLATETDKINEYYKKSEASLATVLDLAQKGFEGASADRKPAWEALKTAAADFSKAAARLPQVQASSGQQAAISFSQGDVSKAANATSDAADALVEGQQNVLQDATVAAESAYQSIRTLVIALAASAALIAIVAATWMSLSIARGLRRGIELAEAVALGDLGHDVAHKSNDEIKDLISAMQRMTANLRETAGMAAEISNGNLTVTPKPLSDKDILGRSLLDMVERLRSVVTDALVASDNVSAGSQQLSSASEQIAQGATEQASSAEE
;
A
#
# COMPACT_ATOMS: atom_id res chain seq x y z
N MET A 1 -0.01 -0.98 28.39
CA MET A 1 -1.00 -1.51 27.43
C MET A 1 -0.47 -2.81 26.84
N ARG A 2 -1.25 -3.89 26.81
CA ARG A 2 -0.83 -5.19 26.23
C ARG A 2 -0.96 -5.11 24.71
N ILE A 3 0.15 -5.26 23.98
CA ILE A 3 0.14 -5.25 22.52
C ILE A 3 0.18 -6.70 22.04
N THR A 4 -0.99 -7.26 21.81
CA THR A 4 -1.16 -8.63 21.31
C THR A 4 -0.57 -8.80 19.93
N ILE A 5 -0.16 -10.01 19.57
CA ILE A 5 0.31 -10.36 18.22
C ILE A 5 -0.77 -10.00 17.20
N LYS A 6 -2.04 -10.29 17.51
CA LYS A 6 -3.19 -9.93 16.67
C LYS A 6 -3.27 -8.42 16.44
N LEU A 7 -3.07 -7.61 17.48
CA LEU A 7 -3.08 -6.15 17.35
C LEU A 7 -1.89 -5.63 16.54
N LYS A 8 -0.68 -6.17 16.76
CA LYS A 8 0.51 -5.82 15.95
C LYS A 8 0.26 -6.09 14.46
N LEU A 9 -0.33 -7.25 14.15
CA LEU A 9 -0.63 -7.67 12.79
C LEU A 9 -1.76 -6.83 12.18
N ALA A 10 -2.83 -6.59 12.92
CA ALA A 10 -3.92 -5.73 12.47
C ALA A 10 -3.43 -4.31 12.17
N LEU A 11 -2.58 -3.72 13.03
CA LEU A 11 -2.05 -2.37 12.83
C LEU A 11 -1.11 -2.28 11.62
N SER A 12 -0.20 -3.25 11.44
CA SER A 12 0.72 -3.23 10.30
C SER A 12 -0.02 -3.40 8.96
N PHE A 13 -0.96 -4.35 8.89
CA PHE A 13 -1.79 -4.52 7.69
C PHE A 13 -2.73 -3.34 7.45
N ALA A 14 -3.37 -2.81 8.49
CA ALA A 14 -4.26 -1.64 8.36
C ALA A 14 -3.50 -0.42 7.83
N LEU A 15 -2.27 -0.19 8.30
CA LEU A 15 -1.42 0.88 7.80
C LEU A 15 -1.11 0.70 6.31
N VAL A 16 -0.69 -0.48 5.88
CA VAL A 16 -0.38 -0.78 4.47
C VAL A 16 -1.63 -0.63 3.60
N VAL A 17 -2.77 -1.16 4.04
CA VAL A 17 -4.04 -1.03 3.32
C VAL A 17 -4.48 0.42 3.21
N ALA A 18 -4.37 1.20 4.29
CA ALA A 18 -4.69 2.62 4.27
C ALA A 18 -3.80 3.39 3.28
N MET A 19 -2.50 3.07 3.21
CA MET A 19 -1.60 3.67 2.21
C MET A 19 -1.97 3.27 0.78
N LEU A 20 -2.34 2.01 0.53
CA LEU A 20 -2.79 1.55 -0.79
C LEU A 20 -4.09 2.23 -1.22
N ILE A 21 -5.05 2.39 -0.32
CA ILE A 21 -6.30 3.13 -0.57
C ILE A 21 -5.97 4.59 -0.89
N SER A 22 -5.08 5.21 -0.10
CA SER A 22 -4.68 6.61 -0.32
C SER A 22 -4.01 6.80 -1.68
N LEU A 23 -3.15 5.85 -2.08
CA LEU A 23 -2.50 5.83 -3.39
C LEU A 23 -3.53 5.68 -4.52
N ALA A 24 -4.51 4.78 -4.37
CA ALA A 24 -5.57 4.57 -5.35
C ALA A 24 -6.44 5.82 -5.51
N VAL A 25 -6.91 6.41 -4.40
CA VAL A 25 -7.73 7.64 -4.41
C VAL A 25 -6.97 8.79 -5.06
N LEU A 26 -5.71 9.00 -4.67
CA LEU A 26 -4.89 10.05 -5.26
C LEU A 26 -4.70 9.82 -6.77
N SER A 27 -4.38 8.60 -7.20
CA SER A 27 -4.18 8.27 -8.60
C SER A 27 -5.44 8.49 -9.44
N THR A 28 -6.61 8.10 -8.92
CA THR A 28 -7.90 8.34 -9.57
C THR A 28 -8.21 9.83 -9.69
N PHE A 29 -8.00 10.60 -8.61
CA PHE A 29 -8.22 12.05 -8.62
C PHE A 29 -7.28 12.75 -9.62
N SER A 30 -6.01 12.38 -9.63
CA SER A 30 -5.03 12.88 -10.58
C SER A 30 -5.37 12.57 -12.03
N LEU A 31 -5.82 11.34 -12.31
CA LEU A 31 -6.22 10.94 -13.66
C LEU A 31 -7.47 11.69 -14.12
N SER A 32 -8.43 11.92 -13.21
CA SER A 32 -9.61 12.75 -13.49
C SER A 32 -9.22 14.18 -13.85
N ASN A 33 -8.36 14.82 -13.04
CA ASN A 33 -7.90 16.18 -13.32
C ASN A 33 -7.14 16.29 -14.64
N LEU A 34 -6.30 15.30 -14.96
CA LEU A 34 -5.62 15.24 -16.26
C LEU A 34 -6.64 15.13 -17.41
N ASN A 35 -7.66 14.29 -17.24
CA ASN A 35 -8.73 14.13 -18.22
C ASN A 35 -9.51 15.43 -18.42
N ASP A 36 -9.88 16.14 -17.36
CA ASP A 36 -10.59 17.43 -17.43
C ASP A 36 -9.72 18.53 -18.09
N THR A 37 -8.42 18.52 -17.79
CA THR A 37 -7.45 19.43 -18.43
C THR A 37 -7.35 19.14 -19.93
N LEU A 38 -7.21 17.88 -20.33
CA LEU A 38 -7.20 17.50 -21.74
C LEU A 38 -8.52 17.87 -22.44
N PHE A 39 -9.66 17.58 -21.81
CA PHE A 39 -10.97 17.90 -22.36
C PHE A 39 -11.16 19.40 -22.57
N SER A 40 -10.74 20.23 -21.60
CA SER A 40 -10.83 21.69 -21.72
C SER A 40 -9.85 22.28 -22.74
N LEU A 41 -8.68 21.65 -22.94
CA LEU A 41 -7.72 22.05 -23.97
C LEU A 41 -8.25 21.77 -25.38
N VAL A 42 -8.77 20.55 -25.59
CA VAL A 42 -9.32 20.13 -26.88
C VAL A 42 -10.56 20.96 -27.22
N ASN A 43 -11.50 21.13 -26.30
CA ASN A 43 -12.76 21.83 -26.58
C ASN A 43 -12.69 23.36 -26.49
N GLY A 44 -11.54 23.93 -26.13
CA GLY A 44 -11.34 25.37 -26.05
C GLY A 44 -10.22 25.85 -26.97
N PRO A 45 -8.98 25.97 -26.45
CA PRO A 45 -7.78 26.38 -27.21
C PRO A 45 -7.62 25.74 -28.59
N VAL A 46 -7.78 24.41 -28.71
CA VAL A 46 -7.57 23.70 -29.99
C VAL A 46 -8.64 24.07 -31.02
N VAL A 47 -9.92 24.10 -30.63
CA VAL A 47 -11.02 24.53 -31.53
C VAL A 47 -10.81 25.97 -32.02
N ARG A 48 -10.38 26.88 -31.13
CA ARG A 48 -10.08 28.26 -31.51
C ARG A 48 -8.89 28.37 -32.46
N LEU A 49 -7.84 27.56 -32.28
CA LEU A 49 -6.73 27.50 -33.22
C LEU A 49 -7.22 27.03 -34.59
N GLN A 50 -8.06 25.99 -34.61
CA GLN A 50 -8.65 25.47 -35.84
C GLN A 50 -9.46 26.53 -36.56
N HIS A 51 -10.32 27.29 -35.87
CA HIS A 51 -11.06 28.40 -36.47
C HIS A 51 -10.15 29.48 -37.08
N ALA A 52 -9.07 29.85 -36.40
CA ALA A 52 -8.12 30.84 -36.92
C ALA A 52 -7.39 30.32 -38.19
N LEU A 53 -6.95 29.06 -38.18
CA LEU A 53 -6.32 28.42 -39.34
C LEU A 53 -7.27 28.27 -40.53
N GLU A 54 -8.51 27.84 -40.28
CA GLU A 54 -9.54 27.72 -41.31
C GLU A 54 -9.93 29.09 -41.88
N ALA A 55 -10.03 30.13 -41.05
CA ALA A 55 -10.28 31.49 -41.49
C ALA A 55 -9.14 32.00 -42.39
N LYS A 56 -7.88 31.72 -42.03
CA LYS A 56 -6.71 32.03 -42.89
C LYS A 56 -6.76 31.30 -44.23
N GLY A 57 -7.12 30.01 -44.22
CA GLY A 57 -7.31 29.22 -45.44
C GLY A 57 -8.42 29.77 -46.34
N ALA A 58 -9.57 30.11 -45.75
CA ALA A 58 -10.71 30.69 -46.46
C ALA A 58 -10.41 32.10 -46.99
N LEU A 59 -9.59 32.90 -46.29
CA LEU A 59 -9.10 34.18 -46.79
C LEU A 59 -8.24 34.01 -48.04
N ALA A 60 -7.28 33.07 -48.00
CA ALA A 60 -6.44 32.76 -49.15
C ALA A 60 -7.27 32.25 -50.35
N GLU A 61 -8.28 31.43 -50.09
CA GLU A 61 -9.26 30.98 -51.10
C GLU A 61 -10.00 32.18 -51.72
N THR A 62 -10.52 33.07 -50.88
CA THR A 62 -11.24 34.27 -51.29
C THR A 62 -10.38 35.11 -52.25
N VAL A 63 -9.15 35.43 -51.83
CA VAL A 63 -8.21 36.21 -52.64
C VAL A 63 -7.91 35.48 -53.95
N ARG A 64 -7.66 34.17 -53.92
CA ARG A 64 -7.39 33.38 -55.13
C ARG A 64 -8.55 33.43 -56.12
N GLN A 65 -9.79 33.28 -55.66
CA GLN A 65 -10.95 33.33 -56.54
C GLN A 65 -11.20 34.72 -57.11
N GLN A 66 -10.95 35.79 -56.34
CA GLN A 66 -10.96 37.15 -56.88
C GLN A 66 -9.92 37.33 -58.00
N LYS A 67 -8.69 36.81 -57.81
CA LYS A 67 -7.65 36.88 -58.85
C LYS A 67 -8.05 36.06 -60.09
N ASN A 68 -8.63 34.87 -59.92
CA ASN A 68 -9.14 34.08 -61.03
C ASN A 68 -10.25 34.81 -61.81
N ALA A 69 -11.17 35.50 -61.11
CA ALA A 69 -12.20 36.33 -61.75
C ALA A 69 -11.61 37.50 -62.54
N LEU A 70 -10.52 38.11 -62.05
CA LEU A 70 -9.81 39.18 -62.75
C LEU A 70 -8.99 38.68 -63.94
N LEU A 71 -8.64 37.39 -64.00
CA LEU A 71 -7.89 36.79 -65.11
C LEU A 71 -8.79 36.11 -66.15
N ALA A 72 -10.01 35.76 -65.77
CA ALA A 72 -10.99 35.15 -66.66
C ALA A 72 -11.49 36.14 -67.71
N THR A 73 -11.72 35.63 -68.91
CA THR A 73 -12.25 36.39 -70.06
C THR A 73 -13.74 36.14 -70.29
N GLU A 74 -14.25 34.98 -69.86
CA GLU A 74 -15.65 34.58 -70.02
C GLU A 74 -16.50 35.08 -68.84
N THR A 75 -17.60 35.78 -69.13
CA THR A 75 -18.51 36.35 -68.12
C THR A 75 -19.04 35.32 -67.13
N ASP A 76 -19.38 34.12 -67.60
CA ASP A 76 -19.89 33.05 -66.74
C ASP A 76 -18.82 32.58 -65.73
N LYS A 77 -17.56 32.48 -66.17
CA LYS A 77 -16.43 32.14 -65.30
C LYS A 77 -16.12 33.23 -64.30
N ILE A 78 -16.16 34.49 -64.71
CA ILE A 78 -16.00 35.64 -63.82
C ILE A 78 -17.03 35.58 -62.67
N ASN A 79 -18.30 35.40 -63.01
CA ASN A 79 -19.39 35.29 -62.03
C ASN A 79 -19.24 34.06 -61.12
N GLU A 80 -18.85 32.91 -61.69
CA GLU A 80 -18.58 31.68 -60.94
C GLU A 80 -17.48 31.91 -59.88
N TYR A 81 -16.38 32.54 -60.26
CA TYR A 81 -15.27 32.84 -59.36
C TYR A 81 -15.65 33.85 -58.28
N TYR A 82 -16.37 34.91 -58.61
CA TYR A 82 -16.86 35.86 -57.60
C TYR A 82 -17.82 35.21 -56.60
N LYS A 83 -18.68 34.30 -57.06
CA LYS A 83 -19.57 33.54 -56.16
C LYS A 83 -18.78 32.64 -55.20
N LYS A 84 -17.72 31.98 -55.68
CA LYS A 84 -16.82 31.17 -54.82
C LYS A 84 -16.04 32.03 -53.82
N SER A 85 -15.61 33.21 -54.25
CA SER A 85 -14.98 34.23 -53.38
C SER A 85 -15.93 34.65 -52.26
N GLU A 86 -17.17 35.01 -52.59
CA GLU A 86 -18.19 35.41 -51.60
C GLU A 86 -18.48 34.31 -50.59
N ALA A 87 -18.63 33.06 -51.06
CA ALA A 87 -18.85 31.91 -50.17
C ALA A 87 -17.67 31.69 -49.20
N SER A 88 -16.43 31.82 -49.69
CA SER A 88 -15.22 31.66 -48.85
C SER A 88 -15.08 32.81 -47.85
N LEU A 89 -15.42 34.04 -48.25
CA LEU A 89 -15.42 35.22 -47.39
C LEU A 89 -16.47 35.10 -46.27
N ALA A 90 -17.65 34.57 -46.57
CA ALA A 90 -18.66 34.28 -45.56
C ALA A 90 -18.13 33.31 -44.49
N THR A 91 -17.34 32.30 -44.89
CA THR A 91 -16.66 31.40 -43.95
C THR A 91 -15.67 32.13 -43.05
N VAL A 92 -14.89 33.09 -43.57
CA VAL A 92 -13.98 33.91 -42.74
C VAL A 92 -14.76 34.67 -41.66
N LEU A 93 -15.86 35.32 -42.03
CA LEU A 93 -16.69 36.09 -41.11
C LEU A 93 -17.36 35.19 -40.05
N ASP A 94 -17.89 34.03 -40.45
CA ASP A 94 -18.51 33.05 -39.56
C ASP A 94 -17.50 32.49 -38.53
N LEU A 95 -16.31 32.10 -38.98
CA LEU A 95 -15.26 31.58 -38.10
C LEU A 95 -14.73 32.66 -37.14
N ALA A 96 -14.60 33.90 -37.60
CA ALA A 96 -14.22 35.03 -36.75
C ALA A 96 -15.27 35.28 -35.65
N GLN A 97 -16.56 35.16 -35.99
CA GLN A 97 -17.66 35.29 -35.03
C GLN A 97 -17.69 34.13 -34.03
N LYS A 98 -17.61 32.88 -34.50
CA LYS A 98 -17.58 31.68 -33.62
C LYS A 98 -16.40 31.71 -32.66
N GLY A 99 -15.22 32.11 -33.16
CA GLY A 99 -14.04 32.27 -32.32
C GLY A 99 -14.20 33.36 -31.27
N PHE A 100 -14.83 34.50 -31.61
CA PHE A 100 -15.16 35.56 -30.66
C PHE A 100 -16.13 35.12 -29.56
N GLU A 101 -17.18 34.37 -29.91
CA GLU A 101 -18.17 33.84 -28.97
C GLU A 101 -17.56 32.81 -28.02
N GLY A 102 -16.69 31.94 -28.53
CA GLY A 102 -15.97 30.92 -27.76
C GLY A 102 -14.70 31.42 -27.04
N ALA A 103 -14.38 32.71 -27.13
CA ALA A 103 -13.21 33.30 -26.49
C ALA A 103 -13.49 33.75 -25.05
N SER A 104 -12.52 33.52 -24.17
CA SER A 104 -12.49 34.12 -22.84
C SER A 104 -12.34 35.64 -22.92
N ALA A 105 -12.75 36.36 -21.87
CA ALA A 105 -12.83 37.82 -21.87
C ALA A 105 -11.50 38.52 -22.24
N ASP A 106 -10.38 37.97 -21.79
CA ASP A 106 -9.01 38.41 -22.08
C ASP A 106 -8.62 38.24 -23.56
N ARG A 107 -9.28 37.34 -24.30
CA ARG A 107 -8.94 36.99 -25.69
C ARG A 107 -9.89 37.55 -26.73
N LYS A 108 -11.06 38.02 -26.30
CA LYS A 108 -12.04 38.68 -27.17
C LYS A 108 -11.46 39.83 -28.00
N PRO A 109 -10.52 40.68 -27.50
CA PRO A 109 -9.95 41.75 -28.30
C PRO A 109 -9.24 41.28 -29.58
N ALA A 110 -8.53 40.15 -29.54
CA ALA A 110 -7.84 39.60 -30.71
C ALA A 110 -8.83 39.09 -31.76
N TRP A 111 -9.91 38.44 -31.33
CA TRP A 111 -10.99 38.00 -32.23
C TRP A 111 -11.78 39.18 -32.81
N GLU A 112 -11.99 40.24 -32.03
CA GLU A 112 -12.65 41.45 -32.51
C GLU A 112 -11.80 42.17 -33.58
N ALA A 113 -10.47 42.15 -33.44
CA ALA A 113 -9.56 42.67 -34.46
C ALA A 113 -9.71 41.90 -35.79
N LEU A 114 -9.75 40.56 -35.75
CA LEU A 114 -9.99 39.74 -36.95
C LEU A 114 -11.37 40.02 -37.56
N LYS A 115 -12.43 40.07 -36.73
CA LYS A 115 -13.79 40.39 -37.21
C LYS A 115 -13.84 41.74 -37.91
N THR A 116 -13.23 42.77 -37.32
CA THR A 116 -13.21 44.12 -37.88
C THR A 116 -12.45 44.14 -39.20
N ALA A 117 -11.25 43.54 -39.25
CA ALA A 117 -10.46 43.46 -40.47
C ALA A 117 -11.19 42.68 -41.58
N ALA A 118 -11.81 41.55 -41.24
CA ALA A 118 -12.58 40.74 -42.19
C ALA A 118 -13.82 41.48 -42.71
N ALA A 119 -14.50 42.26 -41.87
CA ALA A 119 -15.62 43.09 -42.30
C ALA A 119 -15.20 44.20 -43.25
N ASP A 120 -14.04 44.83 -43.02
CA ASP A 120 -13.50 45.85 -43.92
C ASP A 120 -12.99 45.25 -45.24
N PHE A 121 -12.36 44.08 -45.20
CA PHE A 121 -12.04 43.30 -46.40
C PHE A 121 -13.31 42.92 -47.16
N SER A 122 -14.38 42.52 -46.48
CA SER A 122 -15.66 42.20 -47.11
C SER A 122 -16.25 43.39 -47.87
N LYS A 123 -16.25 44.59 -47.28
CA LYS A 123 -16.69 45.82 -47.96
C LYS A 123 -15.85 46.13 -49.21
N ALA A 124 -14.52 45.97 -49.13
CA ALA A 124 -13.64 46.20 -50.27
C ALA A 124 -13.85 45.14 -51.37
N ALA A 125 -13.95 43.87 -50.99
CA ALA A 125 -14.18 42.74 -51.87
C ALA A 125 -15.51 42.84 -52.62
N ALA A 126 -16.58 43.28 -51.97
CA ALA A 126 -17.90 43.44 -52.58
C ALA A 126 -17.94 44.51 -53.69
N ARG A 127 -17.03 45.50 -53.65
CA ARG A 127 -16.91 46.54 -54.68
C ARG A 127 -16.14 46.06 -55.91
N LEU A 128 -15.32 45.02 -55.79
CA LEU A 128 -14.43 44.57 -56.86
C LEU A 128 -15.18 44.14 -58.14
N PRO A 129 -16.28 43.34 -58.09
CA PRO A 129 -17.08 43.01 -59.27
C PRO A 129 -17.70 44.26 -59.92
N GLN A 130 -18.13 45.22 -59.11
CA GLN A 130 -18.74 46.46 -59.59
C GLN A 130 -17.72 47.31 -60.36
N VAL A 131 -16.50 47.45 -59.83
CA VAL A 131 -15.40 48.16 -60.51
C VAL A 131 -15.02 47.46 -61.82
N GLN A 132 -14.98 46.13 -61.84
CA GLN A 132 -14.70 45.38 -63.08
C GLN A 132 -15.78 45.60 -64.14
N ALA A 133 -17.05 45.61 -63.73
CA ALA A 133 -18.18 45.82 -64.64
C ALA A 133 -18.28 47.27 -65.14
N SER A 134 -18.07 48.27 -64.28
CA SER A 134 -18.26 49.69 -64.63
C SER A 134 -17.04 50.35 -65.25
N SER A 135 -15.83 49.94 -64.85
CA SER A 135 -14.59 50.66 -65.14
C SER A 135 -13.55 49.79 -65.86
N GLY A 136 -13.90 48.54 -66.15
CA GLY A 136 -13.07 47.60 -66.90
C GLY A 136 -12.03 46.86 -66.04
N GLN A 137 -11.42 45.84 -66.66
CA GLN A 137 -10.50 44.92 -65.99
C GLN A 137 -9.26 45.60 -65.39
N GLN A 138 -8.67 46.57 -66.10
CA GLN A 138 -7.46 47.25 -65.62
C GLN A 138 -7.73 48.07 -64.35
N ALA A 139 -8.87 48.77 -64.28
CA ALA A 139 -9.27 49.50 -63.09
C ALA A 139 -9.51 48.55 -61.89
N ALA A 140 -10.13 47.39 -62.16
CA ALA A 140 -10.33 46.37 -61.13
C ALA A 140 -9.02 45.75 -60.64
N ILE A 141 -8.03 45.54 -61.51
CA ILE A 141 -6.69 45.10 -61.11
C ILE A 141 -6.02 46.13 -60.20
N SER A 142 -6.04 47.42 -60.56
CA SER A 142 -5.48 48.48 -59.71
C SER A 142 -6.19 48.59 -58.36
N PHE A 143 -7.53 48.52 -58.35
CA PHE A 143 -8.32 48.49 -57.11
C PHE A 143 -8.01 47.25 -56.26
N SER A 144 -7.83 46.09 -56.91
CA SER A 144 -7.45 44.84 -56.25
C SER A 144 -6.06 44.92 -55.60
N GLN A 145 -5.08 45.53 -56.28
CA GLN A 145 -3.71 45.70 -55.79
C GLN A 145 -3.60 46.77 -54.69
N GLY A 146 -4.52 47.73 -54.66
CA GLY A 146 -4.61 48.77 -53.62
C GLY A 146 -5.49 48.35 -52.45
N ASP A 147 -6.72 48.87 -52.42
CA ASP A 147 -7.64 48.77 -51.29
C ASP A 147 -7.96 47.33 -50.87
N VAL A 148 -8.21 46.44 -51.84
CA VAL A 148 -8.55 45.04 -51.55
C VAL A 148 -7.36 44.31 -50.94
N SER A 149 -6.17 44.42 -51.54
CA SER A 149 -4.94 43.82 -51.02
C SER A 149 -4.58 44.38 -49.63
N LYS A 150 -4.76 45.68 -49.40
CA LYS A 150 -4.52 46.30 -48.08
C LYS A 150 -5.44 45.70 -47.00
N ALA A 151 -6.73 45.56 -47.29
CA ALA A 151 -7.69 44.99 -46.35
C ALA A 151 -7.50 43.47 -46.16
N ALA A 152 -7.13 42.75 -47.22
CA ALA A 152 -6.79 41.32 -47.15
C ALA A 152 -5.56 41.09 -46.26
N ASN A 153 -4.51 41.90 -46.41
CA ASN A 153 -3.30 41.81 -45.59
C ASN A 153 -3.62 42.10 -44.11
N ALA A 154 -4.40 43.15 -43.83
CA ALA A 154 -4.82 43.44 -42.46
C ALA A 154 -5.62 42.27 -41.83
N THR A 155 -6.45 41.58 -42.63
CA THR A 155 -7.17 40.38 -42.18
C THR A 155 -6.22 39.21 -41.94
N SER A 156 -5.23 39.02 -42.83
CA SER A 156 -4.20 37.98 -42.68
C SER A 156 -3.35 38.21 -41.43
N ASP A 157 -2.90 39.45 -41.20
CA ASP A 157 -2.07 39.82 -40.04
C ASP A 157 -2.84 39.57 -38.73
N ALA A 158 -4.13 39.92 -38.69
CA ALA A 158 -4.98 39.64 -37.54
C ALA A 158 -5.19 38.12 -37.30
N ALA A 159 -5.35 37.34 -38.37
CA ALA A 159 -5.46 35.89 -38.28
C ALA A 159 -4.13 35.25 -37.83
N ASP A 160 -3.00 35.75 -38.31
CA ASP A 160 -1.66 35.26 -37.94
C ASP A 160 -1.35 35.53 -36.48
N ALA A 161 -1.66 36.74 -35.98
CA ALA A 161 -1.53 37.07 -34.56
C ALA A 161 -2.40 36.16 -33.67
N LEU A 162 -3.61 35.80 -34.14
CA LEU A 162 -4.49 34.86 -33.45
C LEU A 162 -3.91 33.44 -33.43
N VAL A 163 -3.40 32.95 -34.57
CA VAL A 163 -2.76 31.63 -34.66
C VAL A 163 -1.56 31.56 -33.72
N GLU A 164 -0.66 32.54 -33.76
CA GLU A 164 0.52 32.60 -32.89
C GLU A 164 0.13 32.65 -31.41
N GLY A 165 -0.78 33.55 -31.03
CA GLY A 165 -1.26 33.65 -29.66
C GLY A 165 -1.91 32.36 -29.16
N GLN A 166 -2.67 31.67 -30.02
CA GLN A 166 -3.35 30.43 -29.65
C GLN A 166 -2.40 29.22 -29.63
N GLN A 167 -1.33 29.22 -30.42
CA GLN A 167 -0.22 28.27 -30.32
C GLN A 167 0.56 28.44 -29.01
N ASN A 168 0.88 29.67 -28.62
CA ASN A 168 1.57 29.96 -27.35
C ASN A 168 0.76 29.46 -26.15
N VAL A 169 -0.56 29.67 -26.15
CA VAL A 169 -1.44 29.11 -25.10
C VAL A 169 -1.37 27.59 -25.05
N LEU A 170 -1.39 26.92 -26.21
CA LEU A 170 -1.31 25.45 -26.24
C LEU A 170 0.05 24.95 -25.73
N GLN A 171 1.13 25.66 -26.04
CA GLN A 171 2.47 25.36 -25.54
C GLN A 171 2.54 25.52 -24.01
N ASP A 172 2.08 26.66 -23.47
CA ASP A 172 2.04 26.91 -22.03
C ASP A 172 1.21 25.87 -21.29
N ALA A 173 0.04 25.52 -21.85
CA ALA A 173 -0.80 24.47 -21.29
C ALA A 173 -0.14 23.09 -21.32
N THR A 174 0.62 22.78 -22.39
CA THR A 174 1.36 21.52 -22.50
C THR A 174 2.48 21.46 -21.45
N VAL A 175 3.23 22.55 -21.26
CA VAL A 175 4.28 22.64 -20.24
C VAL A 175 3.70 22.53 -18.83
N ALA A 176 2.57 23.19 -18.56
CA ALA A 176 1.87 23.09 -17.28
C ALA A 176 1.34 21.68 -17.02
N ALA A 177 0.77 21.02 -18.03
CA ALA A 177 0.30 19.64 -17.94
C ALA A 177 1.45 18.66 -17.67
N GLU A 178 2.58 18.81 -18.36
CA GLU A 178 3.78 17.98 -18.13
C GLU A 178 4.33 18.19 -16.71
N SER A 179 4.43 19.43 -16.24
CA SER A 179 4.88 19.74 -14.88
C SER A 179 3.97 19.12 -13.81
N ALA A 180 2.65 19.25 -14.00
CA ALA A 180 1.66 18.62 -13.12
C ALA A 180 1.78 17.10 -13.12
N TYR A 181 1.93 16.49 -14.31
CA TYR A 181 2.12 15.04 -14.45
C TYR A 181 3.39 14.56 -13.73
N GLN A 182 4.54 15.21 -13.93
CA GLN A 182 5.80 14.84 -13.27
C GLN A 182 5.71 14.98 -11.76
N SER A 183 5.07 16.05 -11.27
CA SER A 183 4.87 16.28 -9.83
C SER A 183 4.02 15.18 -9.20
N ILE A 184 2.87 14.86 -9.82
CA ILE A 184 1.97 13.79 -9.39
C ILE A 184 2.68 12.44 -9.43
N ARG A 185 3.36 12.13 -10.55
CA ARG A 185 4.08 10.88 -10.73
C ARG A 185 5.15 10.70 -9.66
N THR A 186 5.90 11.74 -9.34
CA THR A 186 6.93 11.72 -8.29
C THR A 186 6.31 11.44 -6.92
N LEU A 187 5.17 12.09 -6.62
CA LEU A 187 4.44 11.88 -5.36
C LEU A 187 3.92 10.43 -5.25
N VAL A 188 3.27 9.91 -6.30
CA VAL A 188 2.77 8.53 -6.36
C VAL A 188 3.91 7.52 -6.18
N ILE A 189 5.04 7.71 -6.87
CA ILE A 189 6.22 6.84 -6.74
C ILE A 189 6.80 6.92 -5.32
N ALA A 190 6.95 8.12 -4.75
CA ALA A 190 7.45 8.30 -3.40
C ALA A 190 6.54 7.64 -2.35
N LEU A 191 5.22 7.80 -2.50
CA LEU A 191 4.24 7.18 -1.61
C LEU A 191 4.27 5.65 -1.74
N ALA A 192 4.31 5.12 -2.95
CA ALA A 192 4.42 3.67 -3.19
C ALA A 192 5.72 3.09 -2.62
N ALA A 193 6.86 3.76 -2.82
CA ALA A 193 8.14 3.36 -2.27
C ALA A 193 8.13 3.38 -0.73
N SER A 194 7.53 4.41 -0.12
CA SER A 194 7.39 4.49 1.33
C SER A 194 6.49 3.39 1.90
N ALA A 195 5.37 3.08 1.23
CA ALA A 195 4.48 1.99 1.62
C ALA A 195 5.19 0.63 1.54
N ALA A 196 5.95 0.39 0.46
CA ALA A 196 6.74 -0.83 0.30
C ALA A 196 7.82 -0.95 1.39
N LEU A 197 8.54 0.13 1.68
CA LEU A 197 9.56 0.15 2.73
C LEU A 197 8.95 -0.15 4.11
N ILE A 198 7.83 0.49 4.45
CA ILE A 198 7.11 0.26 5.70
C ILE A 198 6.62 -1.19 5.78
N ALA A 199 6.08 -1.74 4.70
CA ALA A 199 5.65 -3.13 4.65
C ALA A 199 6.81 -4.10 4.89
N ILE A 200 7.98 -3.87 4.25
CA ILE A 200 9.18 -4.70 4.43
C ILE A 200 9.69 -4.61 5.88
N VAL A 201 9.78 -3.41 6.44
CA VAL A 201 10.22 -3.19 7.83
C VAL A 201 9.26 -3.86 8.81
N ALA A 202 7.95 -3.66 8.65
CA ALA A 202 6.94 -4.26 9.50
C ALA A 202 6.96 -5.80 9.40
N ALA A 203 7.01 -6.36 8.19
CA ALA A 203 7.07 -7.80 7.97
C ALA A 203 8.33 -8.42 8.59
N THR A 204 9.49 -7.80 8.38
CA THR A 204 10.77 -8.29 8.93
C THR A 204 10.78 -8.21 10.45
N TRP A 205 10.37 -7.07 11.01
CA TRP A 205 10.31 -6.87 12.46
C TRP A 205 9.35 -7.86 13.13
N MET A 206 8.17 -8.07 12.55
CA MET A 206 7.19 -9.03 13.06
C MET A 206 7.71 -10.47 12.97
N SER A 207 8.25 -10.86 11.81
CA SER A 207 8.78 -12.21 11.60
C SER A 207 9.88 -12.54 12.62
N LEU A 208 10.82 -11.61 12.84
CA LEU A 208 11.87 -11.77 13.84
C LEU A 208 11.34 -11.78 15.27
N SER A 209 10.38 -10.93 15.61
CA SER A 209 9.78 -10.88 16.95
C SER A 209 9.08 -12.20 17.29
N ILE A 210 8.28 -12.73 16.36
CA ILE A 210 7.52 -13.96 16.56
C ILE A 210 8.45 -15.17 16.58
N ALA A 211 9.37 -15.29 15.60
CA ALA A 211 10.29 -16.42 15.52
C ALA A 211 11.20 -16.52 16.75
N ARG A 212 11.77 -15.40 17.21
CA ARG A 212 12.60 -15.38 18.43
C ARG A 212 11.80 -15.72 19.68
N GLY A 213 10.55 -15.27 19.77
CA GLY A 213 9.67 -15.57 20.89
C GLY A 213 9.30 -17.05 20.97
N LEU A 214 8.89 -17.64 19.84
CA LEU A 214 8.53 -19.05 19.76
C LEU A 214 9.73 -19.97 19.98
N ARG A 215 10.90 -19.64 19.42
CA ARG A 215 12.12 -20.42 19.60
C ARG A 215 12.50 -20.58 21.08
N ARG A 216 12.33 -19.53 21.89
CA ARG A 216 12.54 -19.59 23.35
C ARG A 216 11.60 -20.56 24.05
N GLY A 217 10.34 -20.63 23.62
CA GLY A 217 9.39 -21.62 24.13
C GLY A 217 9.78 -23.04 23.76
N ILE A 218 10.27 -23.24 22.52
CA ILE A 218 10.78 -24.53 22.06
C ILE A 218 12.01 -24.95 22.87
N GLU A 219 12.98 -24.05 23.08
CA GLU A 219 14.18 -24.32 23.89
C GLU A 219 13.83 -24.76 25.33
N LEU A 220 12.84 -24.11 25.96
CA LEU A 220 12.35 -24.52 27.29
C LEU A 220 11.65 -25.89 27.26
N ALA A 221 10.85 -26.15 26.23
CA ALA A 221 10.17 -27.44 26.08
C ALA A 221 11.18 -28.59 25.84
N GLU A 222 12.21 -28.36 25.04
CA GLU A 222 13.30 -29.32 24.79
C GLU A 222 14.10 -29.60 26.07
N ALA A 223 14.42 -28.57 26.87
CA ALA A 223 15.08 -28.75 28.16
C ALA A 223 14.26 -29.65 29.10
N VAL A 224 12.95 -29.39 29.21
CA VAL A 224 12.03 -30.22 30.01
C VAL A 224 11.97 -31.65 29.49
N ALA A 225 11.95 -31.85 28.17
CA ALA A 225 11.93 -33.18 27.57
C ALA A 225 13.19 -34.01 27.89
N LEU A 226 14.33 -33.34 28.10
CA LEU A 226 15.59 -33.95 28.55
C LEU A 226 15.68 -34.10 30.08
N GLY A 227 14.67 -33.65 30.82
CA GLY A 227 14.67 -33.64 32.29
C GLY A 227 15.47 -32.50 32.92
N ASP A 228 15.97 -31.55 32.13
CA ASP A 228 16.60 -30.33 32.64
C ASP A 228 15.53 -29.33 33.09
N LEU A 229 15.17 -29.43 34.36
CA LEU A 229 14.21 -28.53 35.00
C LEU A 229 14.88 -27.27 35.52
N GLY A 230 16.18 -27.07 35.38
CA GLY A 230 16.90 -25.88 35.87
C GLY A 230 16.83 -24.68 34.92
N HIS A 231 16.44 -24.92 33.67
CA HIS A 231 16.43 -23.91 32.61
C HIS A 231 15.36 -22.83 32.83
N ASP A 232 15.75 -21.56 32.92
CA ASP A 232 14.83 -20.41 33.00
C ASP A 232 14.92 -19.54 31.75
N VAL A 233 13.77 -19.27 31.14
CA VAL A 233 13.65 -18.53 29.89
C VAL A 233 12.75 -17.32 30.10
N ALA A 234 13.33 -16.13 30.09
CA ALA A 234 12.58 -14.89 30.19
C ALA A 234 12.12 -14.36 28.83
N HIS A 235 10.88 -13.86 28.76
CA HIS A 235 10.36 -13.14 27.60
C HIS A 235 10.04 -11.68 27.97
N LYS A 236 10.64 -10.74 27.22
CA LYS A 236 10.53 -9.30 27.53
C LYS A 236 9.23 -8.67 27.01
N SER A 237 8.71 -9.13 25.87
CA SER A 237 7.47 -8.55 25.31
C SER A 237 6.26 -8.97 26.13
N ASN A 238 5.26 -8.09 26.23
CA ASN A 238 4.01 -8.38 26.92
C ASN A 238 2.92 -8.78 25.90
N ASP A 239 3.05 -9.97 25.34
CA ASP A 239 2.16 -10.55 24.33
C ASP A 239 1.86 -12.04 24.62
N GLU A 240 1.14 -12.70 23.71
CA GLU A 240 0.75 -14.11 23.83
C GLU A 240 1.93 -15.07 23.98
N ILE A 241 3.13 -14.71 23.52
CA ILE A 241 4.33 -15.52 23.74
C ILE A 241 4.75 -15.49 25.21
N LYS A 242 4.59 -14.34 25.89
CA LYS A 242 4.82 -14.26 27.34
C LYS A 242 3.88 -15.18 28.10
N ASP A 243 2.60 -15.19 27.73
CA ASP A 243 1.61 -16.07 28.38
C ASP A 243 2.00 -17.55 28.22
N LEU A 244 2.44 -17.94 27.01
CA LEU A 244 2.94 -19.29 26.73
C LEU A 244 4.16 -19.63 27.60
N ILE A 245 5.18 -18.77 27.60
CA ILE A 245 6.42 -19.00 28.37
C ILE A 245 6.12 -19.03 29.87
N SER A 246 5.27 -18.13 30.38
CA SER A 246 4.86 -18.13 31.79
C SER A 246 4.05 -19.39 32.16
N ALA A 247 3.24 -19.94 31.25
CA ALA A 247 2.58 -21.21 31.48
C ALA A 247 3.59 -22.37 31.53
N MET A 248 4.60 -22.38 30.66
CA MET A 248 5.68 -23.37 30.69
C MET A 248 6.54 -23.24 31.96
N GLN A 249 6.85 -22.03 32.42
CA GLN A 249 7.58 -21.81 33.68
C GLN A 249 6.80 -22.33 34.90
N ARG A 250 5.47 -22.19 34.93
CA ARG A 250 4.65 -22.81 35.98
C ARG A 250 4.73 -24.34 35.92
N MET A 251 4.71 -24.91 34.72
CA MET A 251 4.86 -26.35 34.52
C MET A 251 6.24 -26.85 35.00
N THR A 252 7.33 -26.16 34.64
CA THR A 252 8.69 -26.55 35.06
C THR A 252 8.88 -26.41 36.56
N ALA A 253 8.31 -25.39 37.18
CA ALA A 253 8.32 -25.23 38.63
C ALA A 253 7.64 -26.41 39.35
N ASN A 254 6.45 -26.81 38.89
CA ASN A 254 5.72 -27.96 39.46
C ASN A 254 6.48 -29.29 39.26
N LEU A 255 7.08 -29.50 38.09
CA LEU A 255 7.92 -30.67 37.83
C LEU A 255 9.15 -30.68 38.73
N ARG A 256 9.76 -29.52 39.00
CA ARG A 256 10.94 -29.41 39.86
C ARG A 256 10.60 -29.71 41.32
N GLU A 257 9.44 -29.25 41.80
CA GLU A 257 8.93 -29.61 43.12
C GLU A 257 8.66 -31.12 43.22
N THR A 258 8.03 -31.70 42.20
CA THR A 258 7.79 -33.16 42.11
C THR A 258 9.10 -33.95 42.13
N ALA A 259 10.13 -33.51 41.40
CA ALA A 259 11.45 -34.12 41.38
C ALA A 259 12.16 -33.99 42.75
N GLY A 260 12.03 -32.84 43.42
CA GLY A 260 12.55 -32.63 44.77
C GLY A 260 11.89 -33.56 45.79
N MET A 261 10.57 -33.76 45.69
CA MET A 261 9.84 -34.71 46.54
C MET A 261 10.31 -36.15 46.31
N ALA A 262 10.50 -36.55 45.05
CA ALA A 262 11.07 -37.86 44.73
C ALA A 262 12.50 -38.03 45.30
N ALA A 263 13.30 -36.96 45.29
CA ALA A 263 14.64 -36.97 45.87
C ALA A 263 14.61 -37.18 47.40
N GLU A 264 13.73 -36.49 48.13
CA GLU A 264 13.52 -36.71 49.57
C GLU A 264 13.16 -38.17 49.89
N ILE A 265 12.23 -38.75 49.11
CA ILE A 265 11.83 -40.15 49.25
C ILE A 265 13.02 -41.08 48.99
N SER A 266 13.80 -40.82 47.93
CA SER A 266 14.98 -41.61 47.58
C SER A 266 16.10 -41.55 48.63
N ASN A 267 16.19 -40.44 49.37
CA ASN A 267 17.10 -40.27 50.51
C ASN A 267 16.58 -40.94 51.79
N GLY A 268 15.46 -41.66 51.72
CA GLY A 268 14.86 -42.38 52.84
C GLY A 268 14.01 -41.52 53.76
N ASN A 269 13.77 -40.25 53.43
CA ASN A 269 12.86 -39.41 54.20
C ASN A 269 11.42 -39.74 53.86
N LEU A 270 10.88 -40.78 54.51
CA LEU A 270 9.49 -41.17 54.33
C LEU A 270 8.53 -40.35 55.18
N THR A 271 8.96 -39.30 55.91
CA THR A 271 8.04 -38.45 56.69
C THR A 271 7.34 -37.39 55.83
N VAL A 272 7.85 -37.12 54.63
CA VAL A 272 7.24 -36.21 53.67
C VAL A 272 5.89 -36.73 53.18
N THR A 273 4.99 -35.82 52.82
CA THR A 273 3.66 -36.18 52.28
C THR A 273 3.46 -35.44 50.96
N PRO A 274 3.70 -36.11 49.81
CA PRO A 274 3.45 -35.52 48.50
C PRO A 274 2.00 -35.04 48.40
N LYS A 275 1.80 -33.79 47.94
CA LYS A 275 0.46 -33.22 47.76
C LYS A 275 0.14 -33.11 46.27
N PRO A 276 -0.81 -33.90 45.75
CA PRO A 276 -1.24 -33.78 44.35
C PRO A 276 -1.78 -32.38 44.05
N LEU A 277 -1.40 -31.80 42.90
CA LEU A 277 -1.81 -30.47 42.47
C LEU A 277 -3.28 -30.41 41.99
N SER A 278 -3.81 -31.54 41.52
CA SER A 278 -5.20 -31.69 41.10
C SER A 278 -5.61 -33.16 41.10
N ASP A 279 -6.90 -33.43 40.89
CA ASP A 279 -7.39 -34.81 40.73
C ASP A 279 -6.83 -35.54 39.50
N LYS A 280 -6.19 -34.81 38.58
CA LYS A 280 -5.56 -35.34 37.36
C LYS A 280 -4.04 -35.42 37.46
N ASP A 281 -3.46 -35.05 38.61
CA ASP A 281 -2.01 -35.09 38.82
C ASP A 281 -1.55 -36.53 39.11
N ILE A 282 -1.27 -37.26 38.04
CA ILE A 282 -0.83 -38.66 38.10
C ILE A 282 0.50 -38.77 38.85
N LEU A 283 1.46 -37.87 38.58
CA LEU A 283 2.79 -37.92 39.21
C LEU A 283 2.69 -37.69 40.72
N GLY A 284 1.98 -36.64 41.14
CA GLY A 284 1.80 -36.35 42.57
C GLY A 284 1.09 -37.48 43.31
N ARG A 285 0.06 -38.09 42.70
CA ARG A 285 -0.63 -39.26 43.27
C ARG A 285 0.26 -40.49 43.35
N SER A 286 1.03 -40.80 42.29
CA SER A 286 1.95 -41.92 42.30
C SER A 286 3.06 -41.77 43.34
N LEU A 287 3.55 -40.55 43.60
CA LEU A 287 4.50 -40.31 44.69
C LEU A 287 3.86 -40.53 46.06
N LEU A 288 2.61 -40.10 46.26
CA LEU A 288 1.88 -40.34 47.51
C LEU A 288 1.73 -41.85 47.77
N ASP A 289 1.22 -42.59 46.79
CA ASP A 289 1.07 -44.05 46.86
C ASP A 289 2.41 -44.75 47.12
N MET A 290 3.50 -44.26 46.51
CA MET A 290 4.84 -44.77 46.73
C MET A 290 5.29 -44.59 48.18
N VAL A 291 5.08 -43.41 48.78
CA VAL A 291 5.43 -43.16 50.18
C VAL A 291 4.63 -44.04 51.13
N GLU A 292 3.32 -44.18 50.91
CA GLU A 292 2.47 -45.04 51.74
C GLU A 292 2.94 -46.50 51.70
N ARG A 293 3.24 -47.01 50.50
CA ARG A 293 3.77 -48.38 50.34
C ARG A 293 5.13 -48.56 50.99
N LEU A 294 6.05 -47.61 50.81
CA LEU A 294 7.38 -47.67 51.43
C LEU A 294 7.29 -47.62 52.96
N ARG A 295 6.40 -46.79 53.52
CA ARG A 295 6.15 -46.77 54.97
C ARG A 295 5.66 -48.12 55.48
N SER A 296 4.69 -48.73 54.80
CA SER A 296 4.19 -50.07 55.14
C SER A 296 5.31 -51.10 55.13
N VAL A 297 6.15 -51.11 54.09
CA VAL A 297 7.28 -52.05 53.98
C VAL A 297 8.29 -51.85 55.12
N VAL A 298 8.58 -50.62 55.51
CA VAL A 298 9.45 -50.34 56.67
C VAL A 298 8.82 -50.81 57.98
N THR A 299 7.52 -50.60 58.16
CA THR A 299 6.79 -51.12 59.33
C THR A 299 6.83 -52.65 59.39
N ASP A 300 6.59 -53.33 58.28
CA ASP A 300 6.66 -54.79 58.20
C ASP A 300 8.06 -55.31 58.51
N ALA A 301 9.11 -54.63 58.03
CA ALA A 301 10.51 -54.96 58.32
C ALA A 301 10.85 -54.78 59.81
N LEU A 302 10.34 -53.74 60.47
CA LEU A 302 10.52 -53.53 61.91
C LEU A 302 9.85 -54.65 62.72
N VAL A 303 8.60 -54.99 62.40
CA VAL A 303 7.88 -56.11 63.05
C VAL A 303 8.63 -57.43 62.85
N ALA A 304 9.15 -57.69 61.65
CA ALA A 304 9.96 -58.87 61.39
C ALA A 304 11.26 -58.86 62.22
N SER A 305 11.95 -57.71 62.33
CA SER A 305 13.16 -57.56 63.15
C SER A 305 12.87 -57.76 64.64
N ASP A 306 11.74 -57.26 65.14
CA ASP A 306 11.33 -57.45 66.53
C ASP A 306 11.05 -58.93 66.81
N ASN A 307 10.35 -59.61 65.89
CA ASN A 307 10.13 -61.05 65.96
C ASN A 307 11.45 -61.84 65.96
N VAL A 308 12.41 -61.46 65.11
CA VAL A 308 13.75 -62.08 65.08
C VAL A 308 14.50 -61.81 66.39
N SER A 309 14.48 -60.57 66.90
CA SER A 309 15.15 -60.20 68.15
C SER A 309 14.57 -60.98 69.34
N ALA A 310 13.24 -61.04 69.45
CA ALA A 310 12.54 -61.84 70.46
C ALA A 310 12.89 -63.33 70.34
N GLY A 311 12.89 -63.88 69.12
CA GLY A 311 13.29 -65.25 68.84
C GLY A 311 14.75 -65.54 69.19
N SER A 312 15.68 -64.62 68.89
CA SER A 312 17.08 -64.72 69.28
C SER A 312 17.26 -64.67 70.80
N GLN A 313 16.50 -63.83 71.50
CA GLN A 313 16.56 -63.75 72.96
C GLN A 313 16.05 -65.04 73.61
N GLN A 314 14.93 -65.60 73.10
CA GLN A 314 14.43 -66.90 73.53
C GLN A 314 15.44 -68.01 73.25
N LEU A 315 16.03 -68.05 72.04
CA LEU A 315 17.04 -69.04 71.68
C LEU A 315 18.30 -68.92 72.55
N SER A 316 18.73 -67.69 72.89
CA SER A 316 19.84 -67.45 73.80
C SER A 316 19.53 -68.02 75.18
N SER A 317 18.35 -67.74 75.74
CA SER A 317 17.93 -68.27 77.03
C SER A 317 17.82 -69.80 77.04
N ALA A 318 17.32 -70.40 75.96
CA ALA A 318 17.26 -71.85 75.79
C ALA A 318 18.68 -72.45 75.66
N SER A 319 19.58 -71.77 74.96
CA SER A 319 20.99 -72.19 74.83
C SER A 319 21.73 -72.12 76.17
N GLU A 320 21.46 -71.10 77.00
CA GLU A 320 21.99 -71.00 78.37
C GLU A 320 21.46 -72.13 79.26
N GLN A 321 20.15 -72.41 79.21
CA GLN A 321 19.57 -73.55 79.93
C GLN A 321 20.15 -74.88 79.47
N ILE A 322 20.35 -75.06 78.16
CA ILE A 322 20.98 -76.27 77.61
C ILE A 322 22.44 -76.36 78.06
N ALA A 323 23.20 -75.26 78.03
CA ALA A 323 24.59 -75.24 78.50
C ALA A 323 24.70 -75.56 79.99
N GLN A 324 23.77 -75.04 80.80
CA GLN A 324 23.70 -75.34 82.23
C GLN A 324 23.31 -76.79 82.49
N GLY A 325 22.29 -77.31 81.79
CA GLY A 325 21.92 -78.73 81.85
C GLY A 325 23.03 -79.67 81.35
N ALA A 326 23.79 -79.27 80.33
CA ALA A 326 24.95 -80.01 79.85
C ALA A 326 26.10 -79.99 80.86
N THR A 327 26.29 -78.88 81.58
CA THR A 327 27.27 -78.76 82.67
C THR A 327 26.87 -79.63 83.85
N GLU A 328 25.59 -79.66 84.23
CA GLU A 328 25.05 -80.57 85.24
C GLU A 328 25.25 -82.04 84.81
N GLN A 329 24.93 -82.39 83.57
CA GLN A 329 25.19 -83.72 83.03
C GLN A 329 26.68 -84.10 83.04
N ALA A 330 27.57 -83.17 82.65
CA ALA A 330 29.01 -83.40 82.71
C ALA A 330 29.50 -83.62 84.15
N SER A 331 29.01 -82.84 85.12
CA SER A 331 29.36 -83.00 86.54
C SER A 331 28.84 -84.32 87.13
N SER A 332 27.65 -84.77 86.73
CA SER A 332 27.09 -86.07 87.16
C SER A 332 27.79 -87.28 86.53
N ALA A 333 28.59 -87.06 85.49
CA ALA A 333 29.41 -88.10 84.85
C ALA A 333 30.84 -88.15 85.40
N GLU A 334 31.29 -87.14 86.17
CA GLU A 334 32.57 -87.11 86.90
C GLU A 334 32.48 -87.63 88.35
N GLU A 335 31.27 -87.87 88.86
CA GLU A 335 30.96 -88.51 90.15
C GLU A 335 30.79 -90.04 90.00
#